data_AF-A0A0G4FT56-F1
#
_entry.id   AF-A0A0G4FT56-F1
#
_cell.length_a   1.000
_cell.length_b   1.000
_cell.length_c   1.000
_cell.angle_alpha   90.00
_cell.angle_beta   90.00
_cell.angle_gamma   90.00
#
_symmetry.space_group_name_H-M   'P 1'
#
loop_
_entity.id
_entity.type
_entity.pdbx_description
1 polymer ?
#
loop_
_entity_poly.entity_id
_entity_poly.type
_entity_poly.pdbx_seq_one_letter_code
_entity_poly.pdbx_strand_id
1 'polypeptide(L)'
;MVGCSLLTLTQTGCGVPPGPAGIYGAAEGLSFLQVVGLSGYSAFTKVKTGQGLNSGPAGLLGAAEGLSYVAVVALVTVFALQAVGVVPNGGAACYEV
;
A
#
# COMPACT_ATOMS: atom_id res chain seq x y z
N MET A 1 1.26 7.72 -1.62
CA MET A 1 2.03 7.57 -0.37
C MET A 1 2.58 6.16 -0.20
N VAL A 2 1.74 5.13 -0.27
CA VAL A 2 2.12 3.70 -0.19
C VAL A 2 3.51 3.32 -0.77
N GLY A 3 3.87 3.78 -1.98
CA GLY A 3 5.17 3.46 -2.57
C GLY A 3 6.38 4.04 -1.82
N CYS A 4 6.28 5.28 -1.32
CA CYS A 4 7.34 5.91 -0.53
C CYS A 4 7.46 5.27 0.86
N SER A 5 6.32 4.86 1.44
CA SER A 5 6.26 4.10 2.68
C SER A 5 6.95 2.75 2.57
N LEU A 6 6.68 1.98 1.50
CA LEU A 6 7.38 0.70 1.25
C LEU A 6 8.88 0.89 1.02
N LEU A 7 9.28 1.94 0.31
CA LEU A 7 10.69 2.25 0.06
C LEU A 7 11.42 2.57 1.37
N THR A 8 10.80 3.34 2.25
CA THR A 8 11.37 3.62 3.58
C THR A 8 11.43 2.33 4.40
N LEU A 9 10.37 1.52 4.39
CA LEU A 9 10.29 0.27 5.14
C LEU A 9 11.32 -0.78 4.67
N THR A 10 11.55 -0.91 3.36
CA THR A 10 12.53 -1.87 2.83
C THR A 10 13.99 -1.44 3.07
N GLN A 11 14.26 -0.13 3.05
CA GLN A 11 15.63 0.40 3.22
C GLN A 11 16.02 0.55 4.70
N THR A 12 15.07 0.92 5.56
CA THR A 12 15.35 1.29 6.96
C THR A 12 14.72 0.33 7.97
N GLY A 13 13.77 -0.50 7.55
CA GLY A 13 12.94 -1.29 8.46
C GLY A 13 11.91 -0.46 9.24
N CYS A 14 11.76 0.82 8.91
CA CYS A 14 10.89 1.77 9.60
C CYS A 14 9.83 2.37 8.67
N GLY A 15 8.67 2.71 9.24
CA GLY A 15 7.62 3.48 8.55
C GLY A 15 7.99 4.95 8.38
N VAL A 16 7.21 5.69 7.57
CA VAL A 16 7.42 7.14 7.42
C VAL A 16 7.16 7.81 8.77
N PRO A 17 8.02 8.76 9.22
CA PRO A 17 7.76 9.51 10.44
C PRO A 17 6.37 10.16 10.37
N PRO A 18 5.56 10.08 11.45
CA PRO A 18 4.20 10.63 11.45
C PRO A 18 4.15 12.14 11.18
N GLY A 19 5.27 12.84 11.36
CA GLY A 19 5.48 14.26 11.09
C GLY A 19 4.63 15.18 11.98
N PRO A 20 4.67 16.51 11.74
CA PRO A 20 3.95 17.48 12.57
C PRO A 20 2.46 17.15 12.61
N ALA A 21 1.88 17.05 13.82
CA ALA A 21 0.49 16.68 14.06
C ALA A 21 0.04 15.30 13.50
N GLY A 22 0.96 14.40 13.14
CA GLY A 22 0.63 13.04 12.69
C GLY A 22 0.05 12.95 11.28
N ILE A 23 0.14 14.02 10.49
CA ILE A 23 -0.54 14.15 9.20
C ILE A 23 0.02 13.16 8.17
N TYR A 24 1.33 12.87 8.23
CA TYR A 24 1.96 11.89 7.33
C TYR A 24 1.50 10.47 7.66
N GLY A 25 1.32 10.15 8.94
CA GLY A 25 0.76 8.86 9.36
C GLY A 25 -0.70 8.70 8.92
N ALA A 26 -1.51 9.75 9.04
CA ALA A 26 -2.90 9.73 8.56
C ALA A 26 -2.97 9.58 7.02
N ALA A 27 -2.14 10.31 6.28
CA ALA A 27 -2.06 10.20 4.83
C ALA A 27 -1.56 8.82 4.37
N GLU A 28 -0.64 8.21 5.11
CA GLU A 28 -0.18 6.85 4.88
C GLU A 28 -1.33 5.85 5.06
N GLY A 29 -2.04 5.91 6.20
CA GLY A 29 -3.20 5.05 6.49
C GLY A 29 -4.32 5.18 5.46
N LEU A 30 -4.65 6.40 5.04
CA LEU A 30 -5.63 6.63 3.96
C LEU A 30 -5.16 6.03 2.64
N SER A 31 -3.87 6.09 2.33
CA SER A 31 -3.36 5.50 1.09
C SER A 31 -3.42 3.97 1.08
N PHE A 32 -3.23 3.31 2.23
CA PHE A 32 -3.47 1.87 2.37
C PHE A 32 -4.94 1.52 2.23
N LEU A 33 -5.83 2.30 2.87
CA LEU A 33 -7.27 2.11 2.76
C LEU A 33 -7.74 2.27 1.31
N GLN A 34 -7.17 3.21 0.56
CA GLN A 34 -7.49 3.42 -0.85
C GLN A 34 -7.04 2.23 -1.73
N VAL A 35 -5.82 1.71 -1.51
CA VAL A 35 -5.30 0.55 -2.25
C VAL A 35 -6.13 -0.71 -1.98
N VAL A 36 -6.40 -1.00 -0.70
CA VAL A 36 -7.21 -2.16 -0.30
C VAL A 36 -8.67 -2.00 -0.75
N GLY A 37 -9.22 -0.80 -0.62
CA GLY A 37 -10.58 -0.48 -1.07
C GLY A 37 -10.75 -0.65 -2.58
N LEU A 38 -9.83 -0.10 -3.39
CA LEU A 38 -9.93 -0.19 -4.84
C LEU A 38 -9.68 -1.62 -5.35
N SER A 39 -8.69 -2.32 -4.82
CA SER A 39 -8.42 -3.72 -5.18
C SER A 39 -9.52 -4.67 -4.72
N GLY A 40 -10.07 -4.48 -3.52
CA GLY A 40 -11.19 -5.24 -2.98
C GLY A 40 -12.48 -5.01 -3.76
N TYR A 41 -12.79 -3.75 -4.10
CA TYR A 41 -13.95 -3.43 -4.94
C TYR A 41 -13.78 -3.97 -6.36
N SER A 42 -12.57 -3.93 -6.92
CA SER A 42 -12.25 -4.60 -8.18
C SER A 42 -12.52 -6.09 -8.12
N ALA A 43 -11.95 -6.80 -7.14
CA ALA A 43 -12.18 -8.23 -6.96
C ALA A 43 -13.67 -8.56 -6.80
N PHE A 44 -14.41 -7.78 -6.01
CA PHE A 44 -15.85 -7.95 -5.83
C PHE A 44 -16.62 -7.81 -7.16
N THR A 45 -16.27 -6.79 -7.95
CA THR A 45 -16.90 -6.56 -9.25
C THR A 45 -16.54 -7.69 -10.22
N LYS A 46 -15.27 -8.14 -10.25
CA LYS A 46 -14.83 -9.27 -11.08
C LYS A 46 -15.58 -10.55 -10.75
N VAL A 47 -15.80 -10.84 -9.46
CA VAL A 47 -16.55 -12.03 -9.03
C VAL A 47 -18.03 -11.93 -9.41
N LYS A 48 -18.62 -10.72 -9.40
CA LYS A 48 -20.05 -10.52 -9.70
C LYS A 48 -20.37 -10.41 -11.19
N THR A 49 -19.49 -9.80 -11.99
CA THR A 49 -19.76 -9.48 -13.41
C THR A 49 -18.84 -10.22 -14.37
N GLY A 50 -17.80 -10.90 -13.88
CA GLY A 50 -16.75 -11.51 -14.70
C GLY A 50 -15.78 -10.49 -15.31
N GLN A 51 -15.96 -9.19 -15.06
CA GLN A 51 -15.16 -8.10 -15.64
C GLN A 51 -14.58 -7.20 -14.55
N GLY A 52 -13.38 -6.65 -14.79
CA GLY A 52 -12.78 -5.63 -13.92
C GLY A 52 -13.57 -4.33 -13.88
N LEU A 53 -13.08 -3.33 -13.13
CA LEU A 53 -13.71 -2.00 -13.18
C LEU A 53 -13.66 -1.47 -14.62
N ASN A 54 -14.73 -0.78 -15.01
CA ASN A 54 -14.75 -0.04 -16.27
C ASN A 54 -13.62 1.01 -16.23
N SER A 55 -12.71 0.98 -17.20
CA SER A 55 -11.51 1.83 -17.20
C SER A 55 -11.79 3.33 -17.17
N GLY A 56 -13.03 3.76 -17.42
CA GLY A 56 -13.45 5.16 -17.38
C GLY A 56 -12.83 6.00 -18.52
N PRO A 57 -13.15 7.30 -18.59
CA PRO A 57 -12.58 8.19 -19.59
C PRO A 57 -11.05 8.23 -19.46
N ALA A 58 -10.36 8.15 -20.59
CA ALA A 58 -8.90 8.06 -20.70
C ALA A 58 -8.23 6.88 -19.95
N GLY A 59 -9.00 5.87 -19.52
CA GLY A 59 -8.45 4.64 -18.94
C GLY A 59 -7.86 4.78 -17.53
N LEU A 60 -8.04 5.94 -16.88
CA LEU A 60 -7.46 6.23 -15.57
C LEU A 60 -7.88 5.24 -14.49
N LEU A 61 -9.13 4.76 -14.52
CA LEU A 61 -9.62 3.84 -13.50
C LEU A 61 -9.01 2.44 -13.67
N GLY A 62 -8.74 2.04 -14.91
CA GLY A 62 -8.00 0.81 -15.22
C GLY A 62 -6.53 0.91 -14.80
N ALA A 63 -5.88 2.05 -15.03
CA ALA A 63 -4.52 2.29 -14.56
C ALA A 63 -4.43 2.30 -13.02
N ALA A 64 -5.39 2.93 -12.35
CA ALA A 64 -5.47 2.94 -10.89
C ALA A 64 -5.73 1.54 -10.31
N GLU A 65 -6.59 0.74 -10.95
CA GLU A 65 -6.79 -0.67 -10.60
C GLU A 65 -5.48 -1.47 -10.71
N GLY A 66 -4.78 -1.35 -11.84
CA GLY A 66 -3.50 -2.04 -12.06
C GLY A 66 -2.42 -1.63 -11.06
N LEU A 67 -2.25 -0.34 -10.81
CA LEU A 67 -1.31 0.18 -9.80
C LEU A 67 -1.67 -0.29 -8.39
N SER A 68 -2.96 -0.43 -8.07
CA SER A 68 -3.40 -0.95 -6.78
C SER A 68 -3.06 -2.42 -6.61
N TYR A 69 -3.23 -3.24 -7.64
CA TYR A 69 -2.78 -4.64 -7.59
C TYR A 69 -1.26 -4.77 -7.42
N VAL A 70 -0.47 -3.96 -8.13
CA VAL A 70 0.99 -3.93 -7.96
C VAL A 70 1.36 -3.51 -6.53
N ALA A 71 0.69 -2.49 -5.98
CA ALA A 71 0.90 -2.04 -4.60
C ALA A 71 0.56 -3.13 -3.57
N VAL A 72 -0.53 -3.89 -3.77
CA VAL A 72 -0.89 -5.03 -2.91
C VAL A 72 0.18 -6.12 -2.97
N VAL A 73 0.66 -6.49 -4.16
CA VAL A 73 1.73 -7.49 -4.32
C VAL A 73 3.02 -7.04 -3.65
N ALA A 74 3.40 -5.77 -3.84
CA ALA A 74 4.58 -5.19 -3.20
C ALA A 74 4.45 -5.21 -1.66
N LEU A 75 3.26 -4.87 -1.14
CA LEU A 75 2.96 -4.94 0.29
C LEU A 75 3.16 -6.35 0.85
N VAL A 76 2.47 -7.32 0.25
CA VAL A 76 2.57 -8.72 0.66
C VAL A 76 4.02 -9.21 0.59
N THR A 77 4.76 -8.84 -0.45
CA THR A 77 6.17 -9.22 -0.61
C THR A 77 7.04 -8.64 0.51
N VAL A 78 6.95 -7.34 0.81
CA VAL A 78 7.76 -6.70 1.85
C VAL A 78 7.41 -7.24 3.24
N PHE A 79 6.12 -7.49 3.53
CA PHE A 79 5.72 -8.11 4.79
C PHE A 79 6.16 -9.58 4.89
N ALA A 80 6.11 -10.35 3.80
CA ALA A 80 6.63 -11.71 3.78
C ALA A 80 8.15 -11.75 4.01
N LEU A 81 8.89 -10.84 3.38
CA LEU A 81 10.34 -10.71 3.59
C LEU A 81 10.70 -10.30 5.03
N GLN A 82 9.88 -9.48 5.69
CA GLN A 82 10.03 -9.21 7.13
C GLN A 82 9.74 -10.46 7.96
N ALA A 83 8.70 -11.23 7.62
CA ALA A 83 8.35 -12.45 8.35
C ALA A 83 9.45 -13.53 8.29
N VAL A 84 10.22 -13.57 7.20
CA VAL A 84 11.38 -14.47 7.06
C VAL A 84 12.72 -13.82 7.46
N GLY A 85 12.70 -12.60 8.02
CA GLY A 85 13.87 -11.91 8.57
C GLY A 85 14.85 -11.34 7.54
N VAL A 86 14.46 -11.27 6.26
CA VAL A 86 15.27 -10.66 5.20
C VAL A 86 15.22 -9.13 5.26
N VAL A 87 14.06 -8.58 5.61
CA VAL A 87 13.86 -7.14 5.81
C VAL A 87 13.80 -6.86 7.32
N PRO A 88 14.58 -5.89 7.84
CA PRO A 88 14.52 -5.51 9.25
C PRO A 88 13.11 -5.01 9.62
N ASN A 89 12.62 -5.40 10.80
CA ASN A 89 11.39 -4.86 11.37
C ASN A 89 11.76 -4.03 12.61
N GLY A 90 11.98 -2.73 12.40
CA GLY A 90 12.41 -1.83 13.47
C GLY A 90 11.28 -1.47 14.45
N GLY A 91 10.02 -1.79 14.11
CA GLY A 91 8.88 -1.66 15.01
C GLY A 91 8.77 -0.28 15.68
N ALA A 92 8.43 -0.28 16.97
CA ALA A 92 8.33 0.94 17.80
C ALA A 92 9.68 1.61 18.10
N ALA A 93 10.79 0.88 18.00
CA ALA A 93 12.13 1.39 18.29
C ALA A 93 12.65 2.37 17.22
N CYS A 94 11.96 2.50 16.09
CA CYS A 94 12.33 3.36 14.97
C CYS A 94 12.31 4.87 15.25
N TYR A 95 11.52 5.32 16.24
CA TYR A 95 11.42 6.75 16.58
C TYR A 95 11.74 7.06 18.04
N GLU A 96 12.18 6.06 18.81
CA GLU A 96 12.72 6.28 20.15
C GLU A 96 14.11 6.94 20.01
N VAL A 97 14.13 8.27 20.11
CA VAL A 97 15.31 9.10 20.37
C VAL A 97 15.23 9.71 21.76
#